data_AF-A0A529VPZ5-F1
#
_entry.id   AF-A0A529VPZ5-F1
#
_cell.length_a   1.000
_cell.length_b   1.000
_cell.length_c   1.000
_cell.angle_alpha   90.00
_cell.angle_beta   90.00
_cell.angle_gamma   90.00
#
_symmetry.space_group_name_H-M   'P 1'
#
loop_
_entity.id
_entity.type
_entity.pdbx_description
1 polymer ?
#
loop_
_entity_poly.entity_id
_entity_poly.type
_entity_poly.pdbx_seq_one_letter_code
_entity_poly.pdbx_strand_id
1 'polypeptide(L)'
;VKELDEALDALDGVKKEARKLPLANPAPGHPVTSPFGVRTDPILGSAALHTGMDFRAPIGMPAKVTAAGIVTRAGWAGGYGRMVE
;
A
#
# COMPACT_ATOMS: atom_id res chain seq x y z
N VAL A 1 -9.96 8.99 35.90
CA VAL A 1 -10.03 7.53 35.64
C VAL A 1 -11.06 7.26 34.55
N LYS A 2 -12.35 7.58 34.75
CA LYS A 2 -13.40 7.45 33.72
C LYS A 2 -13.06 8.01 32.33
N GLU A 3 -12.56 9.24 32.25
CA GLU A 3 -12.19 9.86 30.96
C GLU A 3 -11.02 9.14 30.26
N LEU A 4 -10.09 8.56 31.03
CA LEU A 4 -8.99 7.78 30.47
C LEU A 4 -9.50 6.44 29.92
N ASP A 5 -10.39 5.79 30.66
CA ASP A 5 -11.00 4.52 30.24
C ASP A 5 -11.81 4.71 28.94
N GLU A 6 -12.62 5.77 28.87
CA GLU A 6 -13.38 6.13 27.66
C GLU A 6 -12.48 6.43 26.46
N ALA A 7 -11.35 7.11 26.67
CA ALA A 7 -10.39 7.39 25.61
C ALA A 7 -9.67 6.12 25.10
N LEU A 8 -9.36 5.19 26.00
CA LEU A 8 -8.75 3.90 25.65
C LEU A 8 -9.73 3.03 24.85
N ASP A 9 -10.99 2.97 25.25
CA ASP A 9 -12.05 2.24 24.54
C ASP A 9 -12.25 2.82 23.13
N ALA A 10 -12.29 4.15 23.00
CA ALA A 10 -12.40 4.81 21.70
C ALA A 10 -11.19 4.49 20.80
N LEU A 11 -9.97 4.52 21.36
CA LEU A 11 -8.75 4.19 20.64
C LEU A 11 -8.77 2.73 20.16
N ASP A 12 -9.21 1.80 20.99
CA ASP A 12 -9.31 0.39 20.62
C ASP A 12 -10.36 0.14 19.53
N GLY A 13 -11.49 0.87 19.59
CA GLY A 13 -12.47 0.91 18.51
C GLY A 13 -11.86 1.39 17.19
N VAL A 14 -11.16 2.53 17.20
CA VAL A 14 -10.49 3.08 16.01
C VAL A 14 -9.42 2.12 15.48
N LYS A 15 -8.58 1.53 16.35
CA LYS A 15 -7.56 0.56 15.93
C LYS A 15 -8.17 -0.68 15.29
N LYS A 16 -9.30 -1.17 15.83
CA LYS A 16 -10.00 -2.34 15.28
C LYS A 16 -10.50 -2.07 13.87
N GLU A 17 -11.06 -0.89 13.62
CA GLU A 17 -11.52 -0.52 12.28
C GLU A 17 -10.36 -0.21 11.33
N ALA A 18 -9.33 0.49 11.79
CA ALA A 18 -8.14 0.81 10.99
C ALA A 18 -7.41 -0.45 10.49
N ARG A 19 -7.39 -1.54 11.27
CA ARG A 19 -6.79 -2.83 10.88
C ARG A 19 -7.50 -3.51 9.70
N LYS A 20 -8.75 -3.14 9.38
CA LYS A 20 -9.48 -3.64 8.22
C LYS A 20 -9.14 -2.88 6.93
N LEU A 21 -8.53 -1.70 7.06
CA LEU A 21 -8.19 -0.84 5.93
C LEU A 21 -6.78 -1.15 5.42
N PRO A 22 -6.50 -0.99 4.11
CA PRO A 22 -5.20 -1.27 3.49
C PRO A 22 -4.16 -0.17 3.80
N LEU A 23 -3.90 0.08 5.08
CA LEU A 23 -2.99 1.14 5.56
C LEU A 23 -1.57 0.65 5.86
N ALA A 24 -1.36 -0.67 5.94
CA ALA A 24 -0.02 -1.21 6.21
C ALA A 24 0.92 -1.06 5.02
N ASN A 25 2.23 -0.99 5.29
CA ASN A 25 3.26 -0.90 4.24
C ASN A 25 3.49 -2.29 3.58
N PRO A 26 3.30 -2.44 2.25
CA PRO A 26 3.53 -3.71 1.56
C PRO A 26 5.02 -4.10 1.44
N ALA A 27 5.94 -3.15 1.64
CA ALA A 27 7.39 -3.36 1.62
C ALA A 27 8.08 -2.71 2.85
N PRO A 28 7.89 -3.24 4.08
CA PRO A 28 8.47 -2.67 5.29
C PRO A 28 10.00 -2.60 5.22
N GLY A 29 10.58 -1.45 5.58
CA GLY A 29 12.02 -1.21 5.55
C GLY A 29 12.58 -0.79 4.18
N HIS A 30 11.73 -0.69 3.16
CA HIS A 30 12.14 -0.26 1.81
C HIS A 30 11.67 1.16 1.49
N PRO A 31 12.51 1.97 0.82
CA PRO A 31 12.16 3.35 0.51
C PRO A 31 11.15 3.42 -0.64
N VAL A 32 10.22 4.37 -0.51
CA VAL A 32 9.40 4.83 -1.63
C VAL A 32 10.29 5.65 -2.56
N THR A 33 10.42 5.22 -3.81
CA THR A 33 11.19 5.95 -4.83
C THR A 33 10.30 6.78 -5.75
N SER A 34 9.01 6.44 -5.83
CA SER A 34 8.05 7.29 -6.53
C SER A 34 6.69 7.26 -5.85
N PRO A 35 6.16 8.41 -5.43
CA PRO A 35 4.85 8.49 -4.79
C PRO A 35 3.73 8.39 -5.83
N PHE A 36 2.51 8.28 -5.32
CA PHE A 36 1.29 8.52 -6.09
C PHE A 36 1.20 9.99 -6.51
N GLY A 37 0.73 10.24 -7.74
CA GLY A 37 0.48 11.59 -8.24
C GLY A 37 1.17 11.90 -9.57
N VAL A 38 1.17 13.17 -9.96
CA VAL A 38 1.75 13.60 -11.24
C VAL A 38 3.27 13.57 -11.14
N ARG A 39 3.92 12.87 -12.08
CA ARG A 39 5.37 12.82 -12.25
C ARG A 39 5.75 12.94 -13.72
N THR A 40 7.03 13.16 -13.99
CA THR A 40 7.58 13.06 -15.34
C THR A 40 7.52 11.60 -15.79
N ASP A 41 6.83 11.34 -16.91
CA ASP A 41 6.79 10.05 -17.56
C ASP A 41 8.20 9.66 -18.03
N PRO A 42 8.74 8.49 -17.62
CA PRO A 42 10.11 8.11 -17.94
C PRO A 42 10.32 7.77 -19.43
N ILE A 43 9.25 7.56 -20.19
CA ILE A 43 9.29 7.22 -21.62
C ILE A 43 9.07 8.49 -22.45
N LEU A 44 8.05 9.28 -22.12
CA LEU A 44 7.61 10.44 -22.90
C LEU A 44 8.26 11.76 -22.45
N GLY A 45 8.80 11.83 -21.23
CA GLY A 45 9.39 13.04 -20.66
C GLY A 45 8.37 14.13 -20.28
N SER A 46 7.08 13.89 -20.50
CA SER A 46 5.98 14.81 -20.16
C SER A 46 5.35 14.47 -18.81
N ALA A 47 4.54 15.38 -18.27
CA ALA A 47 3.78 15.10 -17.05
C ALA A 47 2.74 13.99 -17.29
N ALA A 48 2.71 12.98 -16.42
CA ALA A 48 1.75 11.89 -16.42
C ALA A 48 1.33 11.52 -14.99
N LEU A 49 0.10 11.04 -14.83
CA LEU A 49 -0.41 10.57 -13.54
C LEU A 49 0.13 9.18 -13.24
N HIS A 50 0.88 9.04 -12.14
CA HIS A 50 1.25 7.77 -11.56
C HIS A 50 0.15 7.33 -10.58
N THR A 51 -0.67 6.37 -11.00
CA THR A 51 -1.79 5.82 -10.21
C THR A 51 -1.35 4.76 -9.19
N GLY A 52 -0.06 4.68 -8.88
CA GLY A 52 0.54 3.72 -7.96
C GLY A 52 1.64 4.35 -7.11
N MET A 53 2.36 3.51 -6.37
CA MET A 53 3.52 3.91 -5.57
C MET A 53 4.63 2.87 -5.76
N ASP A 54 5.85 3.35 -6.00
CA ASP A 54 6.99 2.51 -6.30
C ASP A 54 7.90 2.38 -5.07
N PHE A 55 8.18 1.14 -4.68
CA PHE A 55 9.12 0.80 -3.61
C PHE A 55 10.37 0.16 -4.21
N ARG A 56 11.55 0.59 -3.77
CA ARG A 56 12.82 -0.05 -4.18
C ARG A 56 13.10 -1.26 -3.30
N ALA A 57 13.04 -2.44 -3.90
CA ALA A 57 13.33 -3.72 -3.23
C ALA A 57 14.20 -4.63 -4.10
N PRO A 58 14.98 -5.54 -3.49
CA PRO A 58 15.71 -6.57 -4.24
C PRO A 58 14.75 -7.59 -4.87
N ILE A 59 15.18 -8.21 -5.96
CA ILE A 59 14.42 -9.28 -6.63
C ILE A 59 14.21 -10.44 -5.65
N GLY A 60 12.99 -10.97 -5.61
CA GLY A 60 12.61 -12.08 -4.73
C GLY A 60 12.18 -11.65 -3.32
N MET A 61 12.21 -10.36 -2.99
CA MET A 61 11.63 -9.86 -1.75
C MET A 61 10.12 -10.20 -1.68
N PRO A 62 9.63 -10.78 -0.57
CA PRO A 62 8.20 -10.99 -0.38
C PRO A 62 7.45 -9.66 -0.28
N ALA A 63 6.47 -9.44 -1.17
CA ALA A 63 5.48 -8.38 -1.03
C ALA A 63 4.42 -8.80 0.00
N LYS A 64 4.06 -7.91 0.92
CA LYS A 64 3.07 -8.17 1.97
C LYS A 64 1.72 -7.56 1.61
N VAL A 65 0.63 -8.22 2.02
CA VAL A 65 -0.72 -7.65 1.94
C VAL A 65 -0.88 -6.51 2.95
N THR A 66 -1.62 -5.48 2.56
CA THR A 66 -1.80 -4.28 3.39
C THR A 66 -3.04 -4.34 4.27
N ALA A 67 -3.97 -5.27 3.97
CA ALA A 67 -5.15 -5.61 4.75
C ALA A 67 -5.63 -7.03 4.40
N ALA A 68 -6.59 -7.55 5.18
CA ALA A 68 -7.31 -8.77 4.83
C ALA A 68 -8.19 -8.54 3.58
N GLY A 69 -8.27 -9.55 2.71
CA GLY A 69 -9.03 -9.47 1.48
C GLY A 69 -9.10 -10.83 0.76
N ILE A 70 -9.66 -10.83 -0.44
CA ILE A 70 -9.80 -12.00 -1.30
C ILE A 70 -9.04 -11.70 -2.60
N VAL A 71 -8.17 -12.61 -3.01
CA VAL A 71 -7.51 -12.53 -4.32
C VAL A 71 -8.56 -12.80 -5.40
N THR A 72 -8.76 -11.83 -6.29
CA THR A 72 -9.63 -11.91 -7.45
C THR A 72 -8.88 -12.32 -8.72
N ARG A 73 -7.57 -12.05 -8.80
CA ARG A 73 -6.69 -12.44 -9.91
C ARG A 73 -5.23 -12.60 -9.47
N ALA A 74 -4.55 -13.60 -10.00
CA ALA A 74 -3.10 -13.76 -9.86
C ALA A 74 -2.50 -14.26 -11.18
N GLY A 75 -1.49 -13.57 -11.71
CA GLY A 75 -0.85 -13.96 -12.97
C GLY A 75 -0.17 -12.83 -13.71
N TRP A 76 0.05 -13.02 -15.01
CA TRP A 76 0.57 -11.98 -15.91
C TRP A 76 -0.53 -10.97 -16.28
N ALA A 77 -0.20 -9.68 -16.22
CA ALA A 77 -1.12 -8.55 -16.41
C ALA A 77 -0.55 -7.50 -17.37
N GLY A 78 -0.17 -7.93 -18.58
CA GLY A 78 0.35 -7.03 -19.63
C GLY A 78 1.57 -6.23 -19.16
N GLY A 79 1.54 -4.91 -19.34
CA GLY A 79 2.64 -4.00 -18.97
C GLY A 79 2.98 -3.98 -17.47
N TYR A 80 2.08 -4.43 -16.58
CA TYR A 80 2.36 -4.55 -15.14
C TYR A 80 3.23 -5.76 -14.79
N GLY A 81 3.45 -6.69 -15.72
CA GLY A 81 4.15 -7.94 -15.46
C GLY A 81 3.33 -8.88 -14.57
N ARG A 82 3.95 -9.50 -13.57
CA ARG A 82 3.25 -10.38 -12.63
C ARG A 82 2.53 -9.55 -11.56
N MET A 83 1.23 -9.76 -11.41
CA MET A 83 0.38 -9.00 -10.51
C MET A 83 -0.59 -9.89 -9.73
N VAL A 84 -0.98 -9.43 -8.54
CA VAL A 84 -2.06 -9.99 -7.72
C VAL A 84 -3.05 -8.87 -7.40
N GLU A 85 -4.33 -9.14 -7.55
CA GLU A 85 -5.50 -8.27 -7.30
C GLU A 85 -6.60 -9.07 -6.63
#